data_AF-A0A644Z9C9-F1
#
_entry.id   AF-A0A644Z9C9-F1
#
_cell.length_a   1.000
_cell.length_b   1.000
_cell.length_c   1.000
_cell.angle_alpha   90.00
_cell.angle_beta   90.00
_cell.angle_gamma   90.00
#
_symmetry.space_group_name_H-M   'P 1'
#
loop_
_entity.id
_entity.type
_entity.pdbx_description
1 polymer ?
#
loop_
_entity_poly.entity_id
_entity_poly.type
_entity_poly.pdbx_seq_one_letter_code
_entity_poly.pdbx_strand_id
1 'polypeptide(L)'
;MYKCWNDIGNIDRAVGNVAKLNEKTEEKMHAMNMDYIMWSPFENEKCIECEILPICMGGCPYNGLINNDPKCEKWKFSLEQTIISTYEQNGEMGCEKGCCNCG
;
A
#
# COMPACT_ATOMS: atom_id res chain seq x y z
N MET A 1 -9.63 2.25 -17.84
CA MET A 1 -9.34 1.53 -16.58
C MET A 1 -7.95 1.92 -16.14
N TYR A 2 -7.73 2.09 -14.83
CA TYR A 2 -6.46 2.52 -14.23
C TYR A 2 -6.15 1.62 -13.03
N LYS A 3 -4.86 1.45 -12.70
CA LYS A 3 -4.43 0.64 -11.55
C LYS A 3 -4.41 1.42 -10.24
N CYS A 4 -4.03 2.68 -10.30
CA CYS A 4 -3.97 3.56 -9.13
C CYS A 4 -4.90 4.77 -9.32
N TRP A 5 -5.43 5.28 -8.21
CA TRP A 5 -6.15 6.55 -8.19
C TRP A 5 -5.31 7.72 -8.71
N ASN A 6 -4.00 7.68 -8.46
CA ASN A 6 -3.07 8.71 -8.91
C ASN A 6 -2.88 8.74 -10.44
N ASP A 7 -3.30 7.68 -11.15
CA ASP A 7 -3.17 7.58 -12.61
C ASP A 7 -4.39 8.15 -13.34
N ILE A 8 -5.49 8.40 -12.64
CA ILE A 8 -6.75 8.82 -13.24
C ILE A 8 -6.56 10.18 -13.93
N GLY A 9 -6.95 10.23 -15.20
CA GLY A 9 -6.80 11.42 -16.04
C GLY A 9 -5.52 11.44 -16.88
N ASN A 10 -4.56 10.54 -16.61
CA ASN A 10 -3.40 10.35 -17.47
C ASN A 10 -3.59 9.13 -18.38
N ILE A 11 -3.99 9.37 -19.63
CA ILE A 11 -4.30 8.29 -20.57
C ILE A 11 -3.11 7.37 -20.87
N ASP A 12 -1.87 7.87 -20.73
CA ASP A 12 -0.66 7.08 -20.90
C ASP A 12 -0.46 6.01 -19.80
N ARG A 13 -1.20 6.13 -18.69
CA ARG A 13 -1.20 5.19 -17.57
C ARG A 13 -2.46 4.31 -17.51
N ALA A 14 -3.28 4.35 -18.57
CA ALA A 14 -4.42 3.45 -18.69
C ALA A 14 -3.96 1.99 -18.84
N VAL A 15 -4.76 1.07 -18.31
CA VAL A 15 -4.49 -0.39 -18.33
C VAL A 15 -5.57 -1.20 -19.03
N GLY A 16 -6.48 -0.53 -19.74
CA GLY A 16 -7.53 -1.19 -20.53
C GLY A 16 -8.87 -0.45 -20.50
N ASN A 17 -9.88 -1.06 -21.11
CA ASN A 17 -11.24 -0.53 -21.19
C ASN A 17 -12.26 -1.64 -20.94
N VAL A 18 -13.11 -1.46 -19.92
CA VAL A 18 -14.13 -2.44 -19.51
C VAL A 18 -15.23 -2.66 -20.55
N ALA A 19 -15.46 -1.69 -21.44
CA ALA A 19 -16.41 -1.85 -22.55
C ALA A 19 -15.83 -2.70 -23.71
N LYS A 20 -14.52 -3.00 -23.67
CA LYS A 20 -13.76 -3.64 -24.75
C LYS A 20 -12.99 -4.88 -24.29
N LEU A 21 -13.47 -5.58 -23.25
CA LEU A 21 -12.75 -6.71 -22.66
C LEU A 21 -12.51 -7.89 -23.63
N ASN A 22 -13.37 -8.05 -24.64
CA ASN A 22 -13.23 -9.08 -25.68
C ASN A 22 -12.33 -8.65 -26.84
N GLU A 23 -11.86 -7.40 -26.85
CA GLU A 23 -10.92 -6.89 -27.84
C GLU A 23 -9.49 -7.07 -27.33
N LYS A 24 -8.53 -7.18 -28.25
CA LYS A 24 -7.11 -7.16 -27.90
C LYS A 24 -6.79 -5.83 -27.22
N THR A 25 -6.32 -5.87 -25.99
CA THR A 25 -5.89 -4.67 -25.28
C THR A 25 -4.55 -4.18 -25.86
N GLU A 26 -4.38 -2.86 -25.88
CA GLU A 26 -3.17 -2.23 -26.40
C GLU A 26 -1.93 -2.68 -25.61
N GLU A 27 -0.81 -2.91 -26.31
CA GLU A 27 0.42 -3.42 -25.70
C GLU A 27 0.94 -2.50 -24.58
N LYS A 28 0.86 -1.18 -24.78
CA LYS A 28 1.22 -0.19 -23.76
C LYS A 28 0.37 -0.33 -22.48
N MET A 29 -0.93 -0.56 -22.63
CA MET A 29 -1.84 -0.75 -21.48
C MET A 29 -1.55 -2.06 -20.75
N HIS A 30 -1.21 -3.12 -21.49
CA HIS A 30 -0.74 -4.37 -20.90
C HIS A 30 0.58 -4.22 -20.16
N ALA A 31 1.57 -3.52 -20.73
CA ALA A 31 2.85 -3.24 -20.10
C ALA A 31 2.66 -2.48 -18.78
N MET A 32 1.90 -1.38 -18.80
CA MET A 32 1.56 -0.62 -17.59
C MET A 32 0.87 -1.48 -16.54
N ASN A 33 -0.04 -2.37 -16.95
CA ASN A 33 -0.66 -3.34 -16.03
C ASN A 33 0.37 -4.29 -15.39
N MET A 34 1.34 -4.77 -16.17
CA MET A 34 2.39 -5.67 -15.69
C MET A 34 3.38 -4.96 -14.78
N ASP A 35 3.73 -3.70 -15.04
CA ASP A 35 4.62 -2.91 -14.17
C ASP A 35 4.09 -2.86 -12.73
N TYR A 36 2.78 -2.66 -12.56
CA TYR A 36 2.14 -2.68 -11.23
C TYR A 36 2.10 -4.07 -10.59
N ILE A 37 1.90 -5.13 -11.37
CA ILE A 37 1.82 -6.51 -10.85
C ILE A 37 3.20 -7.01 -10.43
N MET A 38 4.23 -6.65 -11.20
CA MET A 38 5.60 -7.11 -11.00
C MET A 38 6.37 -6.24 -10.00
N TRP A 39 5.84 -5.07 -9.62
CA TRP A 39 6.47 -4.25 -8.59
C TRP A 39 6.66 -5.05 -7.29
N SER A 40 7.89 -5.08 -6.79
CA SER A 40 8.28 -5.89 -5.65
C SER A 40 9.34 -5.18 -4.80
N PRO A 41 9.17 -5.08 -3.47
CA PRO A 41 10.20 -4.57 -2.58
C PRO A 41 11.34 -5.57 -2.34
N PHE A 42 11.16 -6.84 -2.71
CA PHE A 42 12.12 -7.91 -2.45
C PHE A 42 13.36 -7.86 -3.36
N GLU A 43 13.38 -6.92 -4.30
CA GLU A 43 14.54 -6.64 -5.16
C GLU A 43 15.38 -5.45 -4.64
N ASN A 44 14.95 -4.81 -3.54
CA ASN A 44 15.63 -3.64 -2.96
C ASN A 44 16.31 -4.01 -1.65
N GLU A 45 17.64 -3.83 -1.57
CA GLU A 45 18.45 -4.18 -0.40
C GLU A 45 17.96 -3.50 0.89
N LYS A 46 17.61 -2.20 0.84
CA LYS A 46 17.11 -1.46 2.01
C LYS A 46 15.79 -2.03 2.52
N CYS A 47 14.95 -2.55 1.63
CA CYS A 47 13.70 -3.20 2.00
C CYS A 47 13.96 -4.57 2.62
N ILE A 48 14.84 -5.39 2.04
CA ILE A 48 15.18 -6.73 2.54
C ILE A 48 15.76 -6.64 3.97
N GLU A 49 16.59 -5.65 4.24
CA GLU A 49 17.17 -5.40 5.57
C GLU A 49 16.18 -4.76 6.56
N CYS A 50 15.00 -4.33 6.11
CA CYS A 50 14.05 -3.63 6.96
C CYS A 50 13.17 -4.61 7.76
N GLU A 51 13.26 -4.53 9.09
CA GLU A 51 12.51 -5.40 10.01
C GLU A 51 10.98 -5.33 9.84
N ILE A 52 10.45 -4.21 9.36
CA ILE A 52 9.01 -4.03 9.15
C ILE A 52 8.54 -4.37 7.73
N LEU A 53 9.42 -4.92 6.86
CA LEU A 53 9.05 -5.28 5.49
C LEU A 53 7.78 -6.15 5.40
N PRO A 54 7.58 -7.19 6.25
CA PRO A 54 6.37 -8.01 6.18
C PRO A 54 5.07 -7.23 6.43
N ILE A 55 5.16 -6.05 7.05
CA ILE A 55 4.01 -5.17 7.32
C ILE A 55 3.87 -4.11 6.23
N CYS A 56 4.98 -3.50 5.78
CA CYS A 56 4.92 -2.37 4.86
C CYS A 56 4.89 -2.77 3.38
N MET A 57 5.46 -3.93 3.02
CA MET A 57 5.58 -4.44 1.66
C MET A 57 6.12 -3.40 0.65
N GLY A 58 7.05 -2.54 1.08
CA GLY A 58 7.65 -1.50 0.22
C GLY A 58 6.84 -0.21 0.06
N GLY A 59 5.69 -0.09 0.73
CA GLY A 59 4.82 1.07 0.61
C GLY A 59 4.02 1.09 -0.69
N CYS A 60 3.65 2.28 -1.16
CA CYS A 60 2.81 2.44 -2.34
C CYS A 60 3.55 2.09 -3.67
N PRO A 61 3.06 1.13 -4.48
CA PRO A 61 3.67 0.78 -5.77
C PRO A 61 3.76 1.96 -6.75
N TYR A 62 2.79 2.87 -6.76
CA TYR A 62 2.83 4.07 -7.61
C TYR A 62 4.07 4.93 -7.34
N ASN A 63 4.41 5.13 -6.05
CA ASN A 63 5.60 5.88 -5.68
C ASN A 63 6.87 5.12 -6.08
N GLY A 64 6.89 3.80 -5.92
CA GLY A 64 8.00 2.95 -6.33
C GLY A 64 8.27 3.02 -7.84
N LEU A 65 7.22 2.88 -8.65
CA LEU A 65 7.31 2.93 -10.11
C LEU A 65 7.74 4.30 -10.64
N ILE A 66 7.28 5.40 -10.04
CA ILE A 66 7.64 6.75 -10.48
C ILE A 66 9.08 7.12 -10.10
N ASN A 67 9.52 6.75 -8.90
CA ASN A 67 10.84 7.14 -8.40
C ASN A 67 11.92 6.10 -8.70
N ASN A 68 11.54 4.93 -9.22
CA ASN A 68 12.39 3.76 -9.37
C ASN A 68 13.10 3.35 -8.06
N ASP A 69 12.45 3.59 -6.92
CA ASP A 69 12.92 3.26 -5.57
C ASP A 69 11.70 3.19 -4.62
N PRO A 70 11.60 2.20 -3.72
CA PRO A 70 10.53 2.12 -2.72
C PRO A 70 10.53 3.35 -1.81
N LYS A 71 9.35 3.87 -1.51
CA LYS A 71 9.18 5.02 -0.62
C LYS A 71 8.54 4.57 0.69
N CYS A 72 9.29 4.70 1.78
CA CYS A 72 8.78 4.41 3.12
C CYS A 72 7.57 5.29 3.44
N GLU A 73 6.49 4.67 3.90
CA GLU A 73 5.33 5.38 4.42
C GLU A 73 5.64 6.01 5.78
N LYS A 74 5.04 7.17 6.06
CA LYS A 74 5.34 7.93 7.28
C LYS A 74 5.03 7.15 8.57
N TRP A 75 4.00 6.30 8.54
CA TRP A 75 3.59 5.51 9.70
C TRP A 75 4.68 4.54 10.17
N LYS A 76 5.63 4.15 9.30
CA LYS A 76 6.81 3.35 9.70
C LYS A 76 7.49 3.93 10.93
N PHE A 77 7.63 5.25 10.98
CA PHE A 77 8.37 5.95 12.03
C PHE A 77 7.56 6.19 13.31
N SER A 78 6.26 5.92 13.28
CA SER A 78 5.34 6.13 14.41
C SER A 78 4.57 4.86 14.78
N LEU A 79 4.90 3.71 14.19
CA LEU A 79 4.15 2.47 14.35
C LEU A 79 4.08 2.05 15.83
N GLU A 80 5.22 2.00 16.51
CA GLU A 80 5.31 1.63 17.92
C GLU A 80 4.44 2.54 18.80
N GLN A 81 4.60 3.85 18.65
CA GLN A 81 3.80 4.82 19.41
C GLN A 81 2.31 4.67 19.12
N THR A 82 1.95 4.41 17.85
CA THR A 82 0.55 4.18 17.46
C THR A 82 -0.03 2.95 18.16
N ILE A 83 0.74 1.86 18.26
CA ILE A 83 0.32 0.62 18.94
C ILE A 83 0.11 0.89 20.43
N ILE A 84 1.06 1.58 21.09
CA ILE A 84 0.96 1.94 22.52
C ILE A 84 -0.28 2.80 22.76
N SER A 85 -0.44 3.90 22.03
CA SER A 85 -1.58 4.81 22.19
C SER A 85 -2.91 4.12 21.91
N THR A 86 -2.96 3.17 20.96
CA THR A 86 -4.18 2.39 20.68
C THR A 86 -4.53 1.45 21.83
N TYR A 87 -3.52 0.83 22.47
CA TYR A 87 -3.74 -0.01 23.65
C TYR A 87 -4.28 0.79 24.83
N GLU A 88 -3.69 1.95 25.11
CA GLU A 88 -4.10 2.85 26.20
C GLU A 88 -5.55 3.34 26.04
N GLN A 89 -5.91 3.82 24.84
CA GLN A 89 -7.28 4.26 24.54
C GLN A 89 -8.32 3.14 24.72
N ASN A 90 -7.95 1.90 24.38
CA ASN A 90 -8.82 0.74 24.61
C ASN A 90 -8.91 0.34 26.09
N GLY A 91 -7.85 0.58 26.88
CA GLY A 91 -7.88 0.43 28.33
C GLY A 91 -8.80 1.46 29.01
N GLU A 92 -8.81 2.69 28.51
CA GLU A 92 -9.70 3.77 28.98
C GLU A 92 -11.16 3.53 28.56
N MET A 93 -11.41 3.04 27.33
CA MET A 93 -12.74 2.64 26.86
C MET A 93 -13.32 1.40 27.59
N GLY A 94 -12.48 0.60 28.25
CA GLY A 94 -12.92 -0.52 29.08
C GLY A 94 -13.58 -0.09 30.39
N CYS A 95 -13.31 1.12 30.88
CA CYS A 95 -13.79 1.55 32.20
C CYS A 95 -15.04 2.45 32.15
N GLU A 96 -15.37 3.06 31.01
CA GLU A 96 -16.55 3.93 30.89
C GLU A 96 -17.86 3.21 30.49
N LYS A 97 -17.78 1.94 30.07
CA LYS A 97 -18.96 1.09 29.82
C LYS A 97 -19.07 -0.05 30.82
N GLY A 98 -19.05 0.31 32.11
CA GLY A 98 -19.85 -0.34 33.15
C GLY A 98 -19.78 -1.88 33.28
N CYS A 99 -18.63 -2.52 33.05
CA CYS A 99 -18.42 -3.93 33.42
C CYS A 99 -16.93 -4.27 33.53
N CYS A 100 -16.19 -3.61 34.42
CA CYS A 100 -14.91 -4.12 34.89
C CYS A 100 -15.15 -5.00 36.12
N ASN A 101 -15.39 -6.30 35.91
CA ASN A 101 -15.24 -7.30 36.96
C ASN A 101 -13.88 -8.00 36.74
N CYS A 102 -12.82 -7.40 37.26
CA CYS A 102 -11.55 -8.10 37.45
C CYS A 102 -11.65 -8.84 38.79
N GLY A 103 -11.82 -10.17 38.71
CA GLY A 103 -11.62 -11.07 39.84
C GLY A 103 -10.14 -11.31 40.11
#